data_AF-A0A830C8X0-F1
#
_entry.id   AF-A0A830C8X0-F1
#
_cell.length_a   1.000
_cell.length_b   1.000
_cell.length_c   1.000
_cell.angle_alpha   90.00
_cell.angle_beta   90.00
_cell.angle_gamma   90.00
#
_symmetry.space_group_name_H-M   'P 1'
#
loop_
_entity.id
_entity.type
_entity.pdbx_description
1 polymer ?
#
loop_
_entity_poly.entity_id
_entity_poly.type
_entity_poly.pdbx_seq_one_letter_code
_entity_poly.pdbx_strand_id
1 'polypeptide(L)' 'MGRSKLPIKKIENITNRQVTFSKRRYSLIKKAYEIAVLCDIDSKSGTKQTKSKIRAKN' A
#
# COMPACT_ATOMS: atom_id res chain seq x y z
N MET A 1 -0.35 -18.88 -14.70
CA MET A 1 -1.12 -17.62 -14.90
C MET A 1 -0.24 -16.43 -14.53
N GLY A 2 0.32 -15.73 -15.52
CA GLY A 2 1.32 -14.66 -15.34
C GLY A 2 0.73 -13.26 -15.15
N ARG A 3 1.62 -12.26 -15.07
CA ARG A 3 1.25 -10.85 -14.95
C ARG A 3 0.92 -10.27 -16.34
N SER A 4 -0.35 -9.98 -16.60
CA SER A 4 -0.75 -9.25 -17.81
C SER A 4 -0.42 -7.76 -17.70
N LYS A 5 0.10 -7.16 -18.77
CA LYS A 5 0.32 -5.71 -18.87
C LYS A 5 -1.03 -5.01 -18.97
N LEU A 6 -1.27 -4.04 -18.09
CA LEU A 6 -2.48 -3.19 -18.12
C LEU A 6 -2.12 -1.80 -18.66
N PRO A 7 -2.95 -1.20 -19.53
CA PRO A 7 -2.77 0.19 -19.95
C PRO A 7 -2.92 1.16 -18.77
N ILE A 8 -2.22 2.30 -18.82
CA ILE A 8 -2.35 3.37 -17.83
C ILE A 8 -3.62 4.18 -18.17
N LYS A 9 -4.77 3.61 -17.80
CA LYS A 9 -6.09 4.24 -17.90
C LYS A 9 -6.95 3.81 -16.71
N LYS A 10 -8.07 4.49 -16.50
CA LYS A 10 -9.04 4.11 -15.46
C LYS A 10 -9.57 2.70 -15.75
N ILE A 11 -9.54 1.82 -14.75
CA ILE A 11 -10.12 0.47 -14.84
C ILE A 11 -11.63 0.60 -14.64
N GLU A 12 -12.40 0.19 -15.64
CA GLU A 12 -13.87 0.29 -15.63
C GLU A 12 -14.51 -0.68 -14.63
N ASN A 13 -14.11 -1.95 -14.69
CA ASN A 13 -14.59 -2.99 -13.77
C ASN A 13 -14.22 -2.65 -12.31
N ILE A 14 -15.23 -2.53 -11.46
CA ILE A 14 -15.11 -2.07 -10.06
C ILE A 14 -14.27 -3.04 -9.23
N THR A 15 -14.55 -4.34 -9.32
CA THR A 15 -13.84 -5.37 -8.55
C THR A 15 -12.37 -5.43 -8.94
N ASN A 16 -12.08 -5.42 -10.25
CA ASN A 16 -10.70 -5.40 -10.75
C ASN A 16 -9.96 -4.13 -10.35
N ARG A 17 -10.66 -2.99 -10.32
CA ARG A 17 -10.11 -1.70 -9.86
C ARG A 17 -9.73 -1.75 -8.38
N GLN A 18 -10.61 -2.28 -7.52
CA GLN A 18 -10.36 -2.42 -6.08
C GLN A 18 -9.16 -3.35 -5.81
N VAL A 19 -9.14 -4.53 -6.43
CA VAL A 19 -8.03 -5.49 -6.27
C VAL A 19 -6.71 -4.89 -6.78
N THR A 20 -6.74 -4.22 -7.93
CA THR A 20 -5.55 -3.56 -8.49
C THR A 20 -5.06 -2.42 -7.61
N PHE A 21 -5.99 -1.62 -7.07
CA PHE A 21 -5.68 -0.53 -6.14
C PHE A 21 -5.00 -1.07 -4.89
N SER A 22 -5.58 -2.08 -4.23
CA SER A 22 -5.02 -2.68 -3.02
C SER A 22 -3.60 -3.20 -3.25
N LYS A 23 -3.37 -3.92 -4.35
CA LYS A 23 -2.04 -4.44 -4.71
C LYS A 23 -1.04 -3.33 -5.01
N ARG A 24 -1.42 -2.31 -5.80
CA ARG A 24 -0.54 -1.19 -6.15
C ARG A 24 -0.20 -0.34 -4.93
N ARG A 25 -1.20 0.02 -4.12
CA ARG A 25 -1.02 0.77 -2.87
C ARG A 25 -0.03 0.07 -1.95
N TYR A 26 -0.20 -1.23 -1.72
CA TYR A 26 0.72 -2.01 -0.90
C TYR A 26 2.15 -1.95 -1.45
N SER A 27 2.33 -2.20 -2.75
CA SER A 27 3.68 -2.16 -3.37
C SER A 27 4.31 -0.76 -3.33
N LEU A 28 3.53 0.30 -3.48
CA LEU A 28 4.01 1.68 -3.42
C LEU A 28 4.47 2.04 -2.02
N ILE A 29 3.67 1.71 -1.00
CA ILE A 29 4.04 1.95 0.41
C ILE A 29 5.31 1.17 0.76
N LYS A 30 5.41 -0.09 0.35
CA LYS A 30 6.61 -0.90 0.59
C LYS A 30 7.85 -0.27 -0.03
N LYS A 31 7.77 0.16 -1.30
CA LYS A 31 8.87 0.85 -1.97
C LYS A 31 9.23 2.18 -1.32
N ALA A 32 8.23 2.97 -0.93
CA ALA A 32 8.47 4.24 -0.24
C ALA A 32 9.18 4.02 1.10
N TYR A 33 8.82 2.96 1.82
CA TYR A 33 9.50 2.55 3.05
C TYR A 33 10.95 2.10 2.79
N GLU A 34 11.18 1.26 1.80
CA GLU A 34 12.53 0.83 1.39
C GLU A 34 13.41 2.05 1.04
N ILE A 35 12.87 3.00 0.27
CA ILE A 35 13.57 4.25 -0.07
C ILE A 35 13.86 5.08 1.20
N ALA A 36 12.89 5.23 2.10
CA ALA A 36 13.10 5.98 3.34
C ALA A 36 14.21 5.38 4.21
N VAL A 37 14.28 4.05 4.32
CA VAL A 37 15.36 3.35 5.02
C VAL A 37 16.70 3.52 4.31
N LEU A 38 16.74 3.42 2.97
CA LEU A 38 17.98 3.57 2.20
C LEU A 38 18.56 4.99 2.23
N CYS A 39 17.71 6.01 2.44
CA CYS A 39 18.13 7.40 2.50
C CYS A 39 18.33 7.91 3.93
N ASP A 40 18.36 7.02 4.94
CA ASP A 40 18.41 7.37 6.38
C ASP A 40 17.35 8.40 6.79
N ILE A 41 16.22 8.43 6.08
CA ILE A 41 15.07 9.28 6.41
C ILE A 41 14.30 8.58 7.52
N ASP A 42 14.81 8.73 8.74
CA ASP A 42 14.19 8.19 9.94
C ASP A 42 12.88 8.95 10.17
N SER A 43 11.76 8.37 9.75
CA SER A 43 10.40 8.87 10.00
C SER A 43 9.99 8.77 11.49
N LYS A 44 10.96 8.85 12.41
CA LYS A 44 10.80 8.82 13.87
C LYS A 44 10.31 10.14 14.46
N SER A 45 10.06 11.18 13.66
CA SER A 45 9.26 12.33 14.09
C SER A 45 7.84 12.24 13.52
N GLY A 46 6.94 11.47 14.14
CA GLY A 46 5.51 11.81 14.03
C GLY A 46 4.46 10.71 13.87
N THR A 47 4.76 9.41 13.92
CA THR A 47 3.67 8.40 14.07
C THR A 47 3.98 7.43 15.20
N LYS A 48 3.61 7.84 16.42
CA LYS A 48 3.34 6.89 17.50
C LYS A 48 2.35 5.86 16.95
N GLN A 49 2.80 4.60 16.88
CA GLN A 49 1.95 3.45 16.64
C GLN A 49 0.79 3.49 17.66
N THR A 50 -0.41 3.90 17.24
CA THR A 50 -1.63 3.48 17.93
C THR A 50 -1.92 2.03 17.53
N LYS A 51 -1.06 1.11 18.01
CA LYS A 51 -1.42 -0.30 18.19
C LYS A 51 -2.43 -0.38 19.33
N SER A 52 -3.65 0.10 19.10
CA SER A 52 -4.75 -0.06 20.05
C SER A 52 -6.06 -0.03 19.29
N LYS A 53 -6.79 -1.17 19.33
CA LYS A 53 -8.13 -1.46 18.79
C LYS A 53 -8.22 -2.09 17.39
N ILE A 54 -7.61 -3.27 17.22
CA ILE A 54 -8.26 -4.36 16.46
C ILE A 54 -8.23 -5.61 17.35
N ARG A 55 -8.98 -5.55 18.46
CA ARG A 55 -9.43 -6.73 19.21
C ARG A 55 -10.55 -6.33 20.17
N ALA A 56 -11.70 -5.98 19.60
CA ALA A 56 -13.00 -5.95 20.28
C ALA A 56 -14.04 -5.47 19.26
N LYS A 57 -14.72 -6.43 18.63
CA LYS A 57 -16.14 -6.37 18.24
C LYS A 57 -16.45 -7.65 17.46
N ASN A 58 -17.22 -8.50 18.15
CA ASN A 58 -18.14 -9.54 17.70
C ASN A 58 -17.79 -10.32 16.44
#